data_AF-A0A0N9X0J6-F1
#
_entry.id   AF-A0A0N9X0J6-F1
#
_cell.length_a   1.000
_cell.length_b   1.000
_cell.length_c   1.000
_cell.angle_alpha   90.00
_cell.angle_beta   90.00
_cell.angle_gamma   90.00
#
_symmetry.space_group_name_H-M   'P 1'
#
loop_
_entity.id
_entity.type
_entity.pdbx_description
1 polymer ?
#
loop_
_entity_poly.entity_id
_entity_poly.type
_entity_poly.pdbx_seq_one_letter_code
_entity_poly.pdbx_strand_id
1 'polypeptide(L)'
;MIAALNSTLSLHGIDPPKRSVYLSLVAASPCMALAALWNQGDLTVVSASITLSMAAYLYLRLETIQNRFRPAWAEEYERRLAELVAQLSCEGLSAVERQKLLSRIDDLKDRYHLVISPQLTYRWVTFQARAMLVIARILRFDIR
;
A
#
# COMPACT_ATOMS: atom_id res chain seq x y z
N MET A 1 29.64 -19.09 -9.31
CA MET A 1 28.91 -17.85 -9.68
C MET A 1 27.46 -17.81 -9.22
N ILE A 2 26.72 -18.94 -9.17
CA ILE A 2 25.31 -18.97 -8.72
C ILE A 2 25.14 -18.66 -7.21
N ALA A 3 26.12 -19.00 -6.36
CA ALA A 3 26.04 -18.75 -4.92
C ALA A 3 26.13 -17.26 -4.53
N ALA A 4 26.81 -16.43 -5.33
CA ALA A 4 26.95 -15.00 -5.08
C ALA A 4 25.67 -14.20 -5.42
N LEU A 5 24.77 -14.78 -6.22
CA LEU A 5 23.48 -14.18 -6.60
C LEU A 5 22.42 -14.28 -5.49
N ASN A 6 22.53 -15.26 -4.59
CA ASN A 6 21.58 -15.41 -3.50
C ASN A 6 22.00 -14.66 -2.23
N SER A 7 23.29 -14.36 -2.05
CA SER A 7 23.81 -13.74 -0.82
C SER A 7 23.71 -12.22 -0.80
N THR A 8 23.63 -11.54 -1.96
CA THR A 8 23.48 -10.07 -2.03
C THR A 8 22.03 -9.59 -1.90
N LEU A 9 21.05 -10.47 -2.11
CA LEU A 9 19.62 -10.15 -2.03
C LEU A 9 19.04 -10.18 -0.61
N SER A 10 19.78 -10.66 0.40
CA SER A 10 19.27 -10.80 1.78
C SER A 10 19.52 -9.57 2.68
N LEU A 11 20.09 -8.49 2.14
CA LEU A 11 20.41 -7.26 2.88
C LEU A 11 19.40 -6.14 2.65
N HIS A 12 18.32 -6.40 1.92
CA HIS A 12 17.29 -5.41 1.64
C HIS A 12 16.15 -5.57 2.64
N GLY A 13 15.83 -4.46 3.32
CA GLY A 13 14.69 -4.37 4.23
C GLY A 13 13.41 -4.88 3.59
N ILE A 14 12.47 -5.29 4.43
CA ILE A 14 11.16 -5.87 4.05
C ILE A 14 10.60 -5.12 2.83
N ASP A 15 10.43 -5.85 1.72
CA ASP A 15 9.92 -5.27 0.48
C ASP A 15 8.56 -4.59 0.72
N PRO A 16 8.28 -3.45 0.06
CA PRO A 16 7.00 -2.78 0.20
C PRO A 16 5.85 -3.73 -0.16
N PRO A 17 4.69 -3.58 0.50
CA PRO A 17 3.52 -4.37 0.14
C PRO A 17 3.10 -4.05 -1.29
N LYS A 18 2.64 -5.08 -2.00
CA LYS A 18 1.96 -4.90 -3.29
C LYS A 18 0.72 -4.02 -3.13
N ARG A 19 0.32 -3.37 -4.22
CA ARG A 19 -0.87 -2.50 -4.22
C ARG A 19 -2.11 -3.21 -3.70
N SER A 20 -2.35 -4.46 -4.11
CA SER A 20 -3.51 -5.23 -3.66
C SER A 20 -3.52 -5.47 -2.16
N VAL A 21 -2.37 -5.81 -1.58
CA VAL A 21 -2.19 -6.01 -0.13
C VAL A 21 -2.39 -4.69 0.61
N TYR A 22 -1.77 -3.61 0.11
CA TYR A 22 -1.94 -2.27 0.66
C TYR A 22 -3.41 -1.84 0.71
N LEU A 23 -4.13 -1.96 -0.41
CA LEU A 23 -5.54 -1.58 -0.49
C LEU A 23 -6.42 -2.49 0.39
N SER A 24 -6.09 -3.77 0.51
CA SER A 24 -6.79 -4.69 1.41
C SER A 24 -6.62 -4.30 2.88
N LEU A 25 -5.40 -3.89 3.27
CA LEU A 25 -5.13 -3.39 4.63
C LEU A 25 -5.88 -2.09 4.91
N VAL A 26 -5.94 -1.18 3.92
CA VAL A 26 -6.76 0.05 4.00
C VAL A 26 -8.25 -0.28 4.10
N ALA A 27 -8.77 -1.31 3.43
CA ALA A 27 -10.16 -1.73 3.64
C ALA A 27 -10.38 -2.33 5.04
N ALA A 28 -9.45 -3.17 5.49
CA ALA A 28 -9.61 -3.96 6.70
C ALA A 28 -9.42 -3.14 7.98
N SER A 29 -8.56 -2.12 7.99
CA SER A 29 -8.21 -1.39 9.22
C SER A 29 -9.40 -0.78 9.97
N PRO A 30 -10.38 -0.10 9.33
CA PRO A 30 -11.56 0.39 10.05
C PRO A 30 -12.45 -0.76 10.55
N CYS A 31 -12.57 -1.85 9.79
CA CYS A 31 -13.34 -3.03 10.22
C CYS A 31 -12.73 -3.70 11.45
N MET A 32 -11.39 -3.80 11.50
CA MET A 32 -10.69 -4.32 12.67
C MET A 32 -10.89 -3.43 13.91
N ALA A 33 -10.88 -2.11 13.74
CA ALA A 33 -11.16 -1.19 14.85
C ALA A 33 -12.59 -1.36 15.39
N LEU A 34 -13.59 -1.49 14.51
CA LEU A 34 -14.97 -1.75 14.91
C LEU A 34 -15.12 -3.13 15.58
N ALA A 35 -14.46 -4.17 15.06
CA ALA A 35 -14.46 -5.50 15.67
C ALA A 35 -13.80 -5.49 17.06
N ALA A 36 -12.73 -4.71 17.24
CA ALA A 36 -12.09 -4.54 18.54
C ALA A 36 -13.05 -3.88 19.55
N LEU A 37 -13.74 -2.81 19.15
CA LEU A 37 -14.77 -2.17 19.98
C LEU A 37 -15.91 -3.14 20.32
N TRP A 38 -16.32 -3.99 19.37
CA TRP A 38 -17.34 -5.01 19.62
C TRP A 38 -16.88 -6.01 20.69
N ASN A 39 -15.68 -6.54 20.55
CA ASN A 39 -15.11 -7.49 21.50
C ASN A 39 -14.91 -6.91 22.90
N GLN A 40 -14.78 -5.58 23.02
CA GLN A 40 -14.69 -4.87 24.30
C GLN A 40 -16.06 -4.50 24.89
N GLY A 41 -17.15 -4.67 24.14
CA GLY A 41 -18.49 -4.23 24.56
C GLY A 41 -18.72 -2.73 24.37
N ASP A 42 -17.77 -2.00 23.78
CA ASP A 42 -17.81 -0.55 23.60
C ASP A 42 -18.43 -0.12 22.26
N LEU A 43 -18.78 -1.07 21.39
CA LEU A 43 -19.38 -0.76 20.08
C LEU A 43 -20.83 -0.28 20.23
N THR A 44 -20.97 1.04 20.32
CA THR A 44 -22.23 1.78 20.19
C THR A 44 -22.31 2.51 18.85
N VAL A 45 -23.50 2.97 18.45
CA VAL A 45 -23.70 3.81 17.25
C VAL A 45 -22.80 5.06 17.28
N VAL A 46 -22.62 5.66 18.47
CA VAL A 46 -21.73 6.82 18.68
C VAL A 46 -20.28 6.44 18.42
N SER A 47 -19.77 5.37 19.06
CA SER A 47 -18.38 4.92 18.91
C SER A 47 -18.06 4.50 17.47
N ALA A 48 -19.01 3.86 16.78
CA ALA A 48 -18.88 3.45 15.39
C ALA A 48 -18.77 4.68 14.47
N SER A 49 -19.65 5.68 14.68
CA SER A 49 -19.62 6.92 13.92
C SER A 49 -18.31 7.69 14.10
N ILE A 50 -17.81 7.78 15.34
CA ILE A 50 -16.53 8.45 15.63
C ILE A 50 -15.37 7.70 14.95
N THR A 51 -15.30 6.37 15.11
CA THR A 51 -14.27 5.52 14.51
C THR A 51 -14.23 5.69 12.99
N LEU A 52 -15.37 5.59 12.32
CA LEU A 52 -15.48 5.76 10.87
C LEU A 52 -15.12 7.19 10.42
N SER A 53 -15.52 8.21 11.18
CA SER A 53 -15.16 9.61 10.88
C SER A 53 -13.66 9.85 10.98
N MET A 54 -13.02 9.33 12.03
CA MET A 54 -11.57 9.46 12.24
C MET A 54 -10.78 8.69 11.18
N ALA A 55 -11.18 7.44 10.88
CA ALA A 55 -10.56 6.66 9.82
C ALA A 55 -10.67 7.38 8.46
N ALA A 56 -11.84 7.91 8.13
CA ALA A 56 -12.02 8.68 6.90
C ALA A 56 -11.17 9.94 6.85
N TYR A 57 -11.07 10.69 7.95
CA TYR A 57 -10.22 11.87 8.03
C TYR A 57 -8.75 11.51 7.75
N LEU A 58 -8.24 10.45 8.38
CA LEU A 58 -6.89 9.97 8.14
C LEU A 58 -6.67 9.56 6.68
N TYR A 59 -7.64 8.85 6.08
CA TYR A 59 -7.54 8.37 4.70
C TYR A 59 -7.55 9.50 3.68
N LEU A 60 -8.34 10.55 3.90
CA LEU A 60 -8.32 11.76 3.07
C LEU A 60 -6.99 12.52 3.15
N ARG A 61 -6.25 12.37 4.26
CA ARG A 61 -4.94 13.00 4.47
C ARG A 61 -3.77 12.07 4.15
N LEU A 62 -4.03 10.81 3.85
CA LEU A 62 -3.01 9.78 3.72
C LEU A 62 -2.02 10.11 2.60
N GLU A 63 -2.51 10.62 1.46
CA GLU A 63 -1.62 11.08 0.39
C GLU A 63 -0.68 12.19 0.87
N THR A 64 -1.20 13.22 1.54
CA THR A 64 -0.37 14.31 2.08
C THR A 64 0.69 13.79 3.04
N ILE A 65 0.33 12.85 3.92
CA ILE A 65 1.26 12.25 4.89
C ILE A 65 2.35 11.46 4.14
N GLN A 66 1.96 10.62 3.19
CA GLN A 66 2.89 9.77 2.44
C GLN A 66 3.75 10.55 1.44
N ASN A 67 3.29 11.72 0.97
CA ASN A 67 4.08 12.62 0.10
C ASN A 67 5.39 13.06 0.74
N ARG A 68 5.45 13.14 2.06
CA ARG A 68 6.68 13.48 2.79
C ARG A 68 7.78 12.42 2.59
N PHE A 69 7.40 11.16 2.40
CA PHE A 69 8.32 10.03 2.27
C PHE A 69 8.52 9.58 0.83
N ARG A 70 7.63 10.00 -0.08
CA ARG A 70 7.63 9.62 -1.49
C ARG A 70 8.98 9.87 -2.21
N PRO A 71 9.72 10.98 -1.98
CA PRO A 71 11.03 11.17 -2.63
C PRO A 71 12.03 10.06 -2.29
N ALA A 72 12.15 9.69 -1.01
CA ALA A 72 13.05 8.62 -0.59
C ALA A 72 12.65 7.26 -1.19
N TRP A 73 11.34 6.99 -1.31
CA TRP A 73 10.85 5.79 -1.99
C TRP A 73 11.12 5.81 -3.49
N ALA A 74 11.08 6.98 -4.13
CA ALA A 74 11.40 7.13 -5.54
C ALA A 74 12.89 6.86 -5.80
N GLU A 75 13.78 7.41 -4.98
CA GLU A 75 15.23 7.12 -5.07
C GLU A 75 15.53 5.62 -4.91
N GLU A 76 14.89 4.97 -3.94
CA GLU A 76 15.03 3.53 -3.73
C GLU A 76 14.48 2.71 -4.92
N TYR A 77 13.33 3.11 -5.47
CA TYR A 77 12.75 2.49 -6.65
C TYR A 77 13.71 2.58 -7.85
N GLU A 78 14.23 3.77 -8.14
CA GLU A 78 15.13 3.98 -9.28
C GLU A 78 16.44 3.20 -9.13
N ARG A 79 17.00 3.13 -7.92
CA ARG A 79 18.19 2.32 -7.64
C ARG A 79 17.96 0.84 -7.96
N ARG A 80 16.87 0.27 -7.43
CA ARG A 80 16.51 -1.15 -7.67
C ARG A 80 16.17 -1.43 -9.12
N LEU A 81 15.51 -0.48 -9.79
CA LEU A 81 15.20 -0.61 -11.21
C LEU A 81 16.48 -0.62 -12.05
N ALA A 82 17.42 0.30 -11.78
CA ALA A 82 18.69 0.37 -12.49
C ALA A 82 19.50 -0.94 -12.36
N GLU A 83 19.52 -1.55 -11.17
CA GLU A 83 20.17 -2.85 -10.96
C GLU A 83 19.54 -3.96 -11.82
N LEU A 84 18.21 -4.03 -11.88
CA LEU A 84 17.50 -5.03 -12.68
C LEU A 84 17.67 -4.79 -14.19
N VAL A 85 17.68 -3.52 -14.63
CA VAL A 85 17.89 -3.16 -16.04
C VAL A 85 19.33 -3.44 -16.47
N ALA A 86 20.32 -3.18 -15.60
CA ALA A 86 21.71 -3.53 -15.85
C ALA A 86 21.87 -5.05 -16.04
N GLN A 87 21.24 -5.85 -15.17
CA GLN A 87 21.21 -7.31 -15.32
C GLN A 87 20.57 -7.73 -16.63
N LEU A 88 19.44 -7.13 -17.01
CA LEU A 88 18.73 -7.42 -18.27
C LEU A 88 19.58 -7.11 -19.51
N SER A 89 20.53 -6.19 -19.39
CA SER A 89 21.40 -5.75 -20.48
C SER A 89 22.65 -6.63 -20.64
N CYS A 90 22.90 -7.57 -19.72
CA CYS A 90 24.01 -8.50 -19.83
C CYS A 90 23.81 -9.49 -20.99
N GLU A 91 24.88 -9.74 -21.74
CA GLU A 91 24.90 -10.78 -22.77
C GLU A 91 24.87 -12.18 -22.13
N GLY A 92 24.31 -13.16 -22.86
CA GLY A 92 24.27 -14.57 -22.42
C GLY A 92 23.09 -14.96 -21.54
N LEU A 93 22.14 -14.06 -21.29
CA LEU A 93 20.88 -14.41 -20.63
C LEU A 93 20.04 -15.38 -21.47
N SER A 94 19.62 -16.49 -20.86
CA SER A 94 18.59 -17.35 -21.45
C SER A 94 17.24 -16.62 -21.50
N ALA A 95 16.34 -17.09 -22.37
CA ALA A 95 14.98 -16.55 -22.47
C ALA A 95 14.23 -16.63 -21.13
N VAL A 96 14.46 -17.69 -20.35
CA VAL A 96 13.82 -17.90 -19.04
C VAL A 96 14.33 -16.89 -18.01
N GLU A 97 15.63 -16.64 -17.97
CA GLU A 97 16.22 -15.66 -17.04
C GLU A 97 15.78 -14.24 -17.39
N ARG A 98 15.75 -13.90 -18.68
CA ARG A 98 15.22 -12.63 -19.16
C ARG A 98 13.77 -12.43 -18.73
N GLN A 99 12.92 -13.45 -18.90
CA GLN A 99 11.52 -13.40 -18.49
C GLN A 99 11.38 -13.22 -16.96
N LYS A 100 12.24 -13.89 -16.17
CA LYS A 100 12.25 -13.74 -14.71
C LYS A 100 12.62 -12.32 -14.28
N LEU A 101 13.59 -11.70 -14.94
CA LEU A 101 13.98 -10.30 -14.68
C LEU A 101 12.85 -9.32 -15.05
N LEU A 102 12.20 -9.51 -16.20
CA LEU A 102 11.05 -8.71 -16.59
C LEU A 102 9.90 -8.82 -15.57
N SER A 103 9.60 -10.04 -15.11
CA SER A 103 8.60 -10.26 -14.07
C SER A 103 8.96 -9.57 -12.76
N ARG A 104 10.25 -9.51 -12.38
CA ARG A 104 10.72 -8.77 -11.19
C ARG A 104 10.58 -7.26 -11.36
N ILE A 105 10.84 -6.73 -12.55
CA ILE A 105 10.65 -5.29 -12.85
C ILE A 105 9.17 -4.91 -12.71
N ASP A 106 8.25 -5.74 -13.21
CA ASP A 106 6.82 -5.47 -13.07
C ASP A 106 6.34 -5.63 -11.62
N ASP A 107 6.86 -6.61 -10.89
CA ASP A 107 6.62 -6.76 -9.45
C ASP A 107 7.09 -5.52 -8.67
N LEU A 108 8.27 -4.98 -9.01
CA LEU A 108 8.81 -3.77 -8.40
C LEU A 108 7.89 -2.56 -8.63
N LYS A 109 7.37 -2.38 -9.85
CA LYS A 109 6.40 -1.30 -10.14
C LYS A 109 5.13 -1.43 -9.29
N ASP A 110 4.62 -2.65 -9.11
CA ASP A 110 3.42 -2.90 -8.29
C ASP A 110 3.66 -2.64 -6.80
N ARG A 111 4.86 -2.92 -6.30
CA ARG A 111 5.24 -2.62 -4.90
C ARG A 111 5.47 -1.13 -4.67
N TYR A 112 6.06 -0.44 -5.63
CA TYR A 112 6.25 1.01 -5.58
C TYR A 112 5.08 1.79 -6.20
N HIS A 113 3.87 1.24 -6.15
CA HIS A 113 2.66 1.86 -6.71
C HIS A 113 2.37 3.26 -6.17
N LEU A 114 2.81 3.59 -4.94
CA LEU A 114 2.70 4.93 -4.36
C LEU A 114 3.64 5.97 -4.99
N VAL A 115 4.67 5.52 -5.72
CA VAL A 115 5.57 6.34 -6.52
C VAL A 115 5.11 6.35 -7.98
N ILE A 116 4.82 5.17 -8.54
CA ILE A 116 4.56 4.99 -9.97
C ILE A 116 3.14 5.36 -10.38
N SER A 117 2.16 5.06 -9.53
CA SER A 117 0.74 5.32 -9.82
C SER A 117 -0.04 5.82 -8.59
N PRO A 118 0.43 6.90 -7.92
CA PRO A 118 -0.19 7.39 -6.70
C PRO A 118 -1.66 7.73 -6.91
N GLN A 119 -2.02 8.38 -8.01
CA GLN A 119 -3.40 8.83 -8.25
C GLN A 119 -4.37 7.64 -8.33
N LEU A 120 -3.97 6.54 -8.97
CA LEU A 120 -4.78 5.33 -9.05
C LEU A 120 -4.98 4.69 -7.67
N THR A 121 -3.94 4.69 -6.84
CA THR A 121 -4.01 4.17 -5.48
C THR A 121 -4.91 5.03 -4.60
N TYR A 122 -4.64 6.34 -4.52
CA TYR A 122 -5.39 7.23 -3.63
C TYR A 122 -6.82 7.52 -4.09
N ARG A 123 -7.14 7.38 -5.39
CA ARG A 123 -8.54 7.44 -5.84
C ARG A 123 -9.39 6.38 -5.14
N TRP A 124 -8.87 5.17 -4.98
CA TRP A 124 -9.55 4.09 -4.26
C TRP A 124 -9.64 4.38 -2.76
N VAL A 125 -8.54 4.82 -2.14
CA VAL A 125 -8.52 5.20 -0.72
C VAL A 125 -9.51 6.33 -0.42
N THR A 126 -9.58 7.34 -1.29
CA THR A 126 -10.50 8.48 -1.18
C THR A 126 -11.94 8.03 -1.33
N PHE A 127 -12.22 7.08 -2.23
CA PHE A 127 -13.56 6.50 -2.36
C PHE A 127 -14.00 5.82 -1.06
N GLN A 128 -13.14 4.99 -0.46
CA GLN A 128 -13.41 4.37 0.84
C GLN A 128 -13.65 5.41 1.94
N ALA A 129 -12.81 6.45 2.01
CA ALA A 129 -12.96 7.51 2.99
C ALA A 129 -14.31 8.24 2.88
N ARG A 130 -14.76 8.52 1.64
CA ARG A 130 -16.07 9.14 1.40
C ARG A 130 -17.22 8.22 1.81
N ALA A 131 -17.13 6.92 1.51
CA ALA A 131 -18.13 5.95 1.93
C ALA A 131 -18.23 5.89 3.47
N MET A 132 -17.10 5.83 4.17
CA MET A 132 -17.05 5.86 5.64
C MET A 132 -17.67 7.14 6.22
N LEU A 133 -17.41 8.31 5.62
CA LEU A 133 -18.05 9.57 6.05
C LEU A 133 -19.58 9.55 5.89
N VAL A 134 -20.08 8.98 4.79
CA VAL A 134 -21.52 8.86 4.56
C VAL A 134 -22.14 7.95 5.62
N ILE A 135 -21.56 6.77 5.85
CA ILE A 135 -22.03 5.82 6.87
C ILE A 135 -22.00 6.48 8.26
N ALA A 136 -20.89 7.12 8.61
CA ALA A 136 -20.74 7.79 9.91
C ALA A 136 -21.79 8.90 10.12
N ARG A 137 -22.20 9.61 9.06
CA ARG A 137 -23.26 10.61 9.12
C ARG A 137 -24.63 9.97 9.33
N ILE A 138 -24.95 8.91 8.59
CA ILE A 138 -26.22 8.17 8.73
C ILE A 138 -26.38 7.69 10.18
N LEU A 139 -25.34 7.07 10.73
CA LEU A 139 -25.33 6.61 12.13
C LEU A 139 -25.61 7.74 13.14
N ARG A 140 -25.21 8.98 12.86
CA ARG A 140 -25.52 10.13 13.73
C ARG A 140 -26.95 10.62 13.61
N PHE A 141 -27.57 10.45 12.45
CA PHE A 141 -28.98 10.81 12.26
C PHE A 141 -29.88 9.86 13.03
N ASP A 142 -29.55 8.57 13.11
CA ASP A 142 -30.32 7.57 13.87
C ASP A 142 -30.26 7.74 15.40
N ILE A 143 -29.41 8.65 15.91
CA ILE A 143 -29.29 8.99 17.34
C ILE A 143 -30.15 10.22 17.72
N ARG A 144 -30.62 11.01 16.75
CA ARG A 144 -31.45 12.20 16.99
C ARG A 144 -32.94 11.88 16.92
#